data_AF-E1ZV64-F1
#
_entry.id   AF-E1ZV64-F1
#
_cell.length_a   1.000
_cell.length_b   1.000
_cell.length_c   1.000
_cell.angle_alpha   90.00
_cell.angle_beta   90.00
_cell.angle_gamma   90.00
#
_symmetry.space_group_name_H-M   'P 1'
#
loop_
_entity.id
_entity.type
_entity.pdbx_description
1 polymer ?
#
loop_
_entity_poly.entity_id
_entity_poly.type
_entity_poly.pdbx_seq_one_letter_code
_entity_poly.pdbx_strand_id
1 'polypeptide(L)'
;MGYQIQSHAELLFLDQHSVLFRNESEESLNKTSNIGTRMSGIREKADAASSPESFESARDGVADLREFEEFSELFPHFEKQKLYHAALKQYEDKGIPCRRLHTELVKCGSDVEYVAKVYCLRQAYTKLFNLPAAAAFIADIGRQVISDLIIYADRDPKDYLLHYERMLEFLQDARNHNIMEEELIGRGVKCMNFYDVLIDFILLDAFEDVEKPLPPIKAIVQNRWVSASFRETAIGTAVWSALAGKRRMLKYDRGFLAHFYAISEHVIPVLAWGFLGSEGSLRSTCHYFRDQVIEFLIDIFNFFKVRYTTVDDLAADILREMKLRVDNINQRLSLEGC
;
A
#
# COMPACT_ATOMS: atom_id res chain seq x y z
N MET A 1 -7.72 25.95 29.58
CA MET A 1 -6.78 24.92 30.04
C MET A 1 -7.28 23.50 29.73
N GLY A 2 -8.53 23.12 30.06
CA GLY A 2 -9.09 21.80 29.69
C GLY A 2 -9.13 21.49 28.18
N TYR A 3 -9.49 22.46 27.34
CA TYR A 3 -9.49 22.30 25.88
C TYR A 3 -8.09 22.07 25.27
N GLN A 4 -7.04 22.65 25.85
CA GLN A 4 -5.66 22.46 25.39
C GLN A 4 -5.11 21.08 25.80
N ILE A 5 -5.53 20.59 26.97
CA ILE A 5 -5.16 19.24 27.46
C ILE A 5 -5.88 18.17 26.63
N GLN A 6 -7.15 18.39 26.24
CA GLN A 6 -7.88 17.49 25.35
C GLN A 6 -7.26 17.43 23.95
N SER A 7 -6.88 18.58 23.38
CA SER A 7 -6.15 18.64 22.11
C SER A 7 -4.77 17.96 22.17
N HIS A 8 -4.04 18.08 23.29
CA HIS A 8 -2.78 17.34 23.49
C HIS A 8 -2.98 15.85 23.72
N ALA A 9 -4.08 15.43 24.34
CA ALA A 9 -4.45 14.02 24.43
C ALA A 9 -4.80 13.45 23.05
N GLU A 10 -5.54 14.19 22.21
CA GLU A 10 -5.86 13.83 20.82
C GLU A 10 -4.59 13.61 19.97
N LEU A 11 -3.53 14.39 20.21
CA LEU A 11 -2.22 14.25 19.57
C LEU A 11 -1.42 13.01 20.06
N LEU A 12 -1.65 12.55 21.29
CA LEU A 12 -1.01 11.34 21.85
C LEU A 12 -1.54 10.02 21.24
N PHE A 13 -2.61 10.08 20.45
CA PHE A 13 -3.27 8.92 19.83
C PHE A 13 -2.90 8.72 18.36
N LEU A 14 -2.03 9.56 17.80
CA LEU A 14 -1.64 9.51 16.41
C LEU A 14 -0.18 9.06 16.34
N ASP A 15 0.03 7.83 15.90
CA ASP A 15 1.36 7.34 15.51
C ASP A 15 1.88 8.25 14.34
N GLN A 16 3.16 8.22 13.86
CA GLN A 16 3.60 9.06 12.65
C GLN A 16 3.57 8.56 11.11
N HIS A 17 3.85 7.30 10.70
CA HIS A 17 3.65 6.50 9.43
C HIS A 17 2.32 5.67 9.01
N SER A 18 1.08 6.17 8.92
CA SER A 18 -0.15 5.38 8.67
C SER A 18 -1.29 6.22 8.12
N VAL A 19 -2.01 5.64 7.19
CA VAL A 19 -3.01 6.33 6.38
C VAL A 19 -4.22 6.74 7.19
N LEU A 20 -4.68 5.90 8.11
CA LEU A 20 -5.88 6.20 8.88
C LEU A 20 -5.56 6.95 10.17
N PHE A 21 -4.39 6.73 10.77
CA PHE A 21 -4.14 7.12 12.16
C PHE A 21 -3.02 8.13 12.38
N ARG A 22 -2.43 8.70 11.33
CA ARG A 22 -1.24 9.54 11.50
C ARG A 22 -1.28 10.89 10.77
N ASN A 23 -0.63 11.91 11.36
CA ASN A 23 -0.50 13.26 10.81
C ASN A 23 0.90 13.85 11.06
N GLU A 24 1.32 14.76 10.17
CA GLU A 24 2.63 15.42 10.14
C GLU A 24 2.76 16.56 11.16
N SER A 25 3.76 16.46 12.02
CA SER A 25 4.50 17.61 12.57
C SER A 25 5.72 17.09 13.36
N GLU A 26 6.88 17.03 12.70
CA GLU A 26 8.20 17.42 13.22
C GLU A 26 9.27 17.12 12.15
N GLU A 27 9.72 18.17 11.45
CA GLU A 27 10.95 18.13 10.68
C GLU A 27 12.16 18.04 11.63
N SER A 28 13.10 17.18 11.24
CA SER A 28 14.53 17.22 11.58
C SER A 28 14.94 16.92 13.03
N LEU A 29 15.27 15.66 13.31
CA LEU A 29 16.41 15.35 14.18
C LEU A 29 17.25 14.21 13.57
N ASN A 30 18.34 14.65 12.96
CA ASN A 30 19.52 13.86 12.63
C ASN A 30 19.83 12.82 13.70
N LYS A 31 19.95 11.54 13.30
CA LYS A 31 20.82 10.60 13.98
C LYS A 31 21.90 10.13 13.01
N THR A 32 22.86 11.02 12.81
CA THR A 32 24.25 10.64 12.57
C THR A 32 24.70 9.77 13.74
N SER A 33 25.00 8.51 13.45
CA SER A 33 25.63 7.59 14.38
C SER A 33 27.10 8.02 14.61
N ASN A 34 27.32 8.91 15.58
CA ASN A 34 28.65 9.16 16.13
C ASN A 34 28.85 8.29 17.37
N ILE A 35 29.40 7.09 17.18
CA ILE A 35 30.11 6.37 18.25
C ILE A 35 31.58 6.77 18.10
N GLY A 36 32.04 7.60 19.03
CA GLY A 36 33.44 8.00 19.12
C GLY A 36 34.25 6.97 19.88
N THR A 37 35.44 6.65 19.37
CA THR A 37 36.55 6.15 20.17
C THR A 37 37.82 6.86 19.74
N ARG A 38 38.34 7.70 20.63
CA ARG A 38 39.70 8.25 20.56
C ARG A 38 40.71 7.13 20.81
N MET A 39 41.73 7.02 19.97
CA MET A 39 43.04 6.48 20.38
C MET A 39 44.12 7.04 19.46
N SER A 40 45.05 7.77 20.07
CA SER A 40 46.29 8.25 19.47
C SER A 40 47.38 7.19 19.66
N GLY A 41 48.15 6.90 18.60
CA GLY A 41 49.57 6.59 18.72
C GLY A 41 50.05 5.19 18.34
N ILE A 42 50.87 5.17 17.27
CA ILE A 42 52.13 4.41 17.08
C ILE A 42 52.07 3.02 16.37
N ARG A 43 52.73 3.04 15.19
CA ARG A 43 53.55 2.01 14.48
C ARG A 43 52.93 1.00 13.49
N GLU A 44 53.40 1.18 12.25
CA GLU A 44 53.93 0.18 11.32
C GLU A 44 53.14 -1.12 11.09
N LYS A 45 52.50 -1.22 9.92
CA LYS A 45 52.74 -2.34 8.98
C LYS A 45 52.12 -2.08 7.60
N ALA A 46 53.03 -2.07 6.64
CA ALA A 46 52.96 -2.31 5.20
C ALA A 46 51.61 -2.56 4.50
N ASP A 47 51.45 -1.83 3.39
CA ASP A 47 50.72 -2.13 2.16
C ASP A 47 50.19 -3.57 2.00
N ALA A 48 48.86 -3.70 2.01
CA ALA A 48 48.15 -4.91 1.56
C ALA A 48 47.14 -4.61 0.44
N ALA A 49 47.38 -3.55 -0.34
CA ALA A 49 46.54 -3.18 -1.48
C ALA A 49 47.31 -3.36 -2.79
N SER A 50 47.71 -4.61 -3.09
CA SER A 50 48.04 -5.14 -4.42
C SER A 50 48.90 -6.41 -4.27
N SER A 51 48.33 -7.47 -3.69
CA SER A 51 48.93 -8.81 -3.76
C SER A 51 48.35 -9.58 -4.97
N PRO A 52 49.18 -10.41 -5.67
CA PRO A 52 48.73 -11.22 -6.82
C PRO A 52 47.55 -12.14 -6.51
N GLU A 53 47.38 -12.55 -5.25
CA GLU A 53 46.26 -13.39 -4.78
C GLU A 53 44.88 -12.71 -4.90
N SER A 54 44.80 -11.37 -4.85
CA SER A 54 43.52 -10.66 -5.07
C SER A 54 43.09 -10.70 -6.55
N PHE A 55 44.04 -10.90 -7.48
CA PHE A 55 43.73 -11.17 -8.88
C PHE A 55 43.39 -12.65 -9.13
N GLU A 56 43.91 -13.58 -8.32
CA GLU A 56 43.64 -15.01 -8.45
C GLU A 56 42.18 -15.35 -8.09
N SER A 57 41.60 -14.73 -7.06
CA SER A 57 40.16 -14.90 -6.73
C SER A 57 39.20 -14.33 -7.78
N ALA A 58 39.63 -13.30 -8.53
CA ALA A 58 38.83 -12.75 -9.64
C ALA A 58 38.91 -13.60 -10.92
N ARG A 59 39.88 -14.52 -11.03
CA ARG A 59 40.01 -15.48 -12.13
C ARG A 59 39.18 -16.75 -11.91
N ASP A 60 38.94 -17.12 -10.67
CA ASP A 60 38.13 -18.29 -10.31
C ASP A 60 36.63 -17.96 -10.17
N GLY A 61 36.29 -16.66 -10.13
CA GLY A 61 34.92 -16.14 -10.10
C GLY A 61 34.38 -15.73 -11.47
N VAL A 62 34.92 -16.27 -12.58
CA VAL A 62 34.24 -16.15 -13.87
C VAL A 62 32.98 -16.99 -13.75
N ALA A 63 31.82 -16.34 -13.54
CA ALA A 63 30.53 -17.00 -13.52
C ALA A 63 30.45 -17.93 -14.74
N ASP A 64 30.27 -19.23 -14.50
CA ASP A 64 30.22 -20.20 -15.59
C ASP A 64 29.01 -19.86 -16.45
N LEU A 65 29.28 -19.40 -17.68
CA LEU A 65 28.22 -19.05 -18.64
C LEU A 65 27.30 -20.24 -18.92
N ARG A 66 27.77 -21.47 -18.68
CA ARG A 66 26.97 -22.69 -18.78
C ARG A 66 25.93 -22.80 -17.68
N GLU A 67 26.19 -22.31 -16.46
CA GLU A 67 25.15 -22.26 -15.40
C GLU A 67 24.06 -21.24 -15.76
N PHE A 68 24.43 -20.14 -16.42
CA PHE A 68 23.47 -19.17 -16.97
C PHE A 68 22.67 -19.75 -18.15
N GLU A 69 23.32 -20.51 -19.04
CA GLU A 69 22.64 -21.22 -20.15
C GLU A 69 21.72 -22.34 -19.63
N GLU A 70 22.14 -23.13 -18.65
CA GLU A 70 21.30 -24.17 -18.04
C GLU A 70 20.11 -23.58 -17.27
N PHE A 71 20.29 -22.46 -16.55
CA PHE A 71 19.19 -21.73 -15.91
C PHE A 71 18.21 -21.14 -16.93
N SER A 72 18.74 -20.62 -18.04
CA SER A 72 17.97 -20.12 -19.18
C SER A 72 17.15 -21.22 -19.86
N GLU A 73 17.74 -22.41 -20.06
CA GLU A 73 17.06 -23.59 -20.60
C GLU A 73 15.98 -24.15 -19.66
N LEU A 74 16.19 -24.09 -18.35
CA LEU A 74 15.23 -24.52 -17.33
C LEU A 74 14.09 -23.52 -17.12
N PHE A 75 14.35 -22.22 -17.30
CA PHE A 75 13.38 -21.13 -17.09
C PHE A 75 13.26 -20.19 -18.31
N PRO A 76 12.92 -20.72 -19.51
CA PRO A 76 12.84 -19.92 -20.73
C PRO A 76 11.73 -18.87 -20.69
N HIS A 77 10.82 -18.96 -19.71
CA HIS A 77 9.80 -17.95 -19.45
C HIS A 77 10.37 -16.66 -18.84
N PHE A 78 11.50 -16.73 -18.13
CA PHE A 78 12.11 -15.58 -17.46
C PHE A 78 12.84 -14.67 -18.45
N GLU A 79 13.50 -15.25 -19.46
CA GLU A 79 14.16 -14.47 -20.53
C GLU A 79 13.17 -13.71 -21.41
N LYS A 80 11.95 -14.24 -21.55
CA LYS A 80 10.91 -13.61 -22.37
C LYS A 80 10.33 -12.34 -21.74
N GLN A 81 10.60 -12.07 -20.46
CA GLN A 81 10.05 -10.94 -19.70
C GLN A 81 10.76 -9.62 -20.04
N LYS A 82 10.69 -9.20 -21.31
CA LYS A 82 11.41 -8.02 -21.83
C LYS A 82 11.08 -6.73 -21.07
N LEU A 83 9.83 -6.55 -20.65
CA LEU A 83 9.44 -5.38 -19.84
C LEU A 83 10.14 -5.39 -18.48
N TYR A 84 10.23 -6.56 -17.84
CA TYR A 84 10.94 -6.71 -16.56
C TYR A 84 12.44 -6.46 -16.72
N HIS A 85 13.09 -7.01 -17.75
CA HIS A 85 14.51 -6.75 -18.01
C HIS A 85 14.79 -5.26 -18.29
N ALA A 86 13.89 -4.58 -19.00
CA ALA A 86 13.99 -3.14 -19.18
C ALA A 86 13.85 -2.37 -17.85
N ALA A 87 13.02 -2.86 -16.93
CA ALA A 87 12.88 -2.29 -15.59
C ALA A 87 14.13 -2.51 -14.72
N LEU A 88 14.76 -3.69 -14.80
CA LEU A 88 16.04 -3.96 -14.13
C LEU A 88 17.12 -3.00 -14.62
N LYS A 89 17.24 -2.82 -15.93
CA LYS A 89 18.17 -1.84 -16.50
C LYS A 89 17.87 -0.41 -16.03
N GLN A 90 16.60 -0.03 -16.00
CA GLN A 90 16.19 1.29 -15.48
C GLN A 90 16.57 1.46 -14.00
N TYR A 91 16.47 0.41 -13.19
CA TYR A 91 16.91 0.42 -11.80
C TYR A 91 18.43 0.62 -11.69
N GLU A 92 19.22 -0.09 -12.49
CA GLU A 92 20.68 0.07 -12.52
C GLU A 92 21.12 1.46 -12.98
N ASP A 93 20.49 1.98 -14.04
CA ASP A 93 20.89 3.24 -14.67
C ASP A 93 20.50 4.48 -13.82
N LYS A 94 19.32 4.46 -13.20
CA LYS A 94 18.70 5.67 -12.61
C LYS A 94 18.06 5.44 -11.25
N GLY A 95 18.00 4.20 -10.78
CA GLY A 95 17.14 3.81 -9.67
C GLY A 95 15.65 3.88 -10.02
N ILE A 96 14.84 3.37 -9.11
CA ILE A 96 13.38 3.44 -9.21
C ILE A 96 12.86 3.85 -7.82
N PRO A 97 12.11 4.95 -7.72
CA PRO A 97 11.65 5.42 -6.43
C PRO A 97 10.57 4.49 -5.89
N CYS A 98 10.63 4.19 -4.60
CA CYS A 98 9.71 3.32 -3.90
C CYS A 98 9.48 3.89 -2.50
N ARG A 99 8.23 3.91 -2.03
CA ARG A 99 7.89 4.41 -0.69
C ARG A 99 8.29 3.39 0.38
N ARG A 100 7.93 2.13 0.17
CA ARG A 100 8.19 1.01 1.07
C ARG A 100 8.34 -0.29 0.30
N LEU A 101 9.21 -1.17 0.80
CA LEU A 101 9.43 -2.50 0.25
C LEU A 101 8.40 -3.47 0.84
N HIS A 102 7.67 -4.15 -0.04
CA HIS A 102 6.71 -5.21 0.32
C HIS A 102 7.16 -6.57 -0.24
N THR A 103 8.47 -6.75 -0.40
CA THR A 103 9.13 -7.89 -1.04
C THR A 103 8.60 -9.23 -0.55
N GLU A 104 8.51 -9.41 0.77
CA GLU A 104 8.01 -10.64 1.39
C GLU A 104 6.52 -10.87 1.14
N LEU A 105 5.69 -9.81 1.26
CA LEU A 105 4.24 -9.88 1.10
C LEU A 105 3.85 -10.37 -0.30
N VAL A 106 4.53 -9.87 -1.34
CA VAL A 106 4.29 -10.27 -2.74
C VAL A 106 5.20 -11.40 -3.22
N LYS A 107 5.96 -12.03 -2.31
CA LYS A 107 6.82 -13.20 -2.57
C LYS A 107 7.86 -12.97 -3.68
N CYS A 108 8.44 -11.78 -3.73
CA CYS A 108 9.61 -11.52 -4.58
C CYS A 108 10.87 -12.11 -3.94
N GLY A 109 11.79 -12.60 -4.76
CA GLY A 109 13.07 -13.17 -4.31
C GLY A 109 14.09 -12.12 -3.88
N SER A 110 13.90 -10.85 -4.25
CA SER A 110 14.75 -9.73 -3.82
C SER A 110 14.01 -8.39 -3.88
N ASP A 111 14.55 -7.39 -3.18
CA ASP A 111 14.05 -6.01 -3.24
C ASP A 111 14.21 -5.40 -4.64
N VAL A 112 15.25 -5.80 -5.38
CA VAL A 112 15.48 -5.37 -6.77
C VAL A 112 14.36 -5.90 -7.67
N GLU A 113 13.99 -7.17 -7.54
CA GLU A 113 12.88 -7.76 -8.26
C GLU A 113 11.56 -7.05 -7.94
N TYR A 114 11.30 -6.79 -6.65
CA TYR A 114 10.12 -6.07 -6.20
C TYR A 114 10.02 -4.70 -6.86
N VAL A 115 11.06 -3.88 -6.75
CA VAL A 115 11.09 -2.52 -7.26
C VAL A 115 10.99 -2.48 -8.80
N ALA A 116 11.65 -3.41 -9.50
CA ALA A 116 11.53 -3.53 -10.95
C ALA A 116 10.10 -3.92 -11.38
N LYS A 117 9.45 -4.85 -10.67
CA LYS A 117 8.04 -5.20 -10.93
C LYS A 117 7.10 -4.03 -10.65
N VAL A 118 7.30 -3.29 -9.56
CA VAL A 118 6.53 -2.06 -9.28
C VAL A 118 6.61 -1.08 -10.45
N TYR A 119 7.79 -0.89 -11.04
CA TYR A 119 7.95 -0.02 -12.21
C TYR A 119 7.16 -0.50 -13.44
N CYS A 120 7.15 -1.80 -13.69
CA CYS A 120 6.32 -2.40 -14.74
C CYS A 120 4.81 -2.23 -14.46
N LEU A 121 4.39 -2.48 -13.21
CA LEU A 121 3.00 -2.31 -12.79
C LEU A 121 2.53 -0.87 -12.96
N ARG A 122 3.36 0.13 -12.62
CA ARG A 122 3.05 1.55 -12.86
C ARG A 122 2.73 1.82 -14.33
N GLN A 123 3.55 1.31 -15.24
CA GLN A 123 3.32 1.46 -16.69
C GLN A 123 2.02 0.77 -17.13
N ALA A 124 1.75 -0.44 -16.62
CA ALA A 124 0.53 -1.19 -16.93
C ALA A 124 -0.73 -0.48 -16.41
N TYR A 125 -0.71 0.07 -15.20
CA TYR A 125 -1.82 0.88 -14.69
C TYR A 125 -2.02 2.16 -15.51
N THR A 126 -0.95 2.89 -15.85
CA THR A 126 -1.06 4.05 -16.75
C THR A 126 -1.72 3.67 -18.07
N LYS A 127 -1.38 2.49 -18.64
CA LYS A 127 -2.04 1.97 -19.83
C LYS A 127 -3.52 1.67 -19.60
N LEU A 128 -3.88 1.01 -18.50
CA LEU A 128 -5.27 0.69 -18.16
C LEU A 128 -6.13 1.95 -18.02
N PHE A 129 -5.62 3.00 -17.37
CA PHE A 129 -6.36 4.26 -17.21
C PHE A 129 -6.48 5.07 -18.51
N ASN A 130 -5.68 4.78 -19.54
CA ASN A 130 -5.86 5.31 -20.88
C ASN A 130 -6.91 4.55 -21.71
N LEU A 131 -7.44 3.43 -21.21
CA LEU A 131 -8.51 2.66 -21.85
C LEU A 131 -9.85 2.99 -21.16
N PRO A 132 -10.79 3.70 -21.82
CA PRO A 132 -12.01 4.18 -21.17
C PRO A 132 -12.82 3.07 -20.49
N ALA A 133 -12.94 1.91 -21.13
CA ALA A 133 -13.68 0.76 -20.58
C ALA A 133 -13.00 0.18 -19.32
N ALA A 134 -11.67 0.14 -19.29
CA ALA A 134 -10.95 -0.37 -18.12
C ALA A 134 -10.99 0.64 -16.97
N ALA A 135 -10.82 1.93 -17.25
CA ALA A 135 -10.92 3.00 -16.26
C ALA A 135 -12.32 3.04 -15.61
N ALA A 136 -13.38 2.97 -16.42
CA ALA A 136 -14.76 2.91 -15.93
C ALA A 136 -14.98 1.66 -15.06
N PHE A 137 -14.55 0.49 -15.54
CA PHE A 137 -14.65 -0.75 -14.77
C PHE A 137 -13.94 -0.66 -13.40
N ILE A 138 -12.73 -0.12 -13.34
CA ILE A 138 -11.97 0.02 -12.08
C ILE A 138 -12.69 0.96 -11.10
N ALA A 139 -13.25 2.07 -11.59
CA ALA A 139 -14.06 2.98 -10.77
C ALA A 139 -15.34 2.29 -10.25
N ASP A 140 -16.01 1.52 -11.11
CA ASP A 140 -17.22 0.79 -10.75
C ASP A 140 -16.95 -0.30 -9.70
N ILE A 141 -15.80 -0.98 -9.75
CA ILE A 141 -15.41 -1.97 -8.72
C ILE A 141 -15.32 -1.32 -7.34
N GLY A 142 -14.59 -0.20 -7.22
CA GLY A 142 -14.42 0.48 -5.95
C GLY A 142 -15.76 0.89 -5.36
N ARG A 143 -16.63 1.46 -6.20
CA ARG A 143 -18.01 1.83 -5.85
C ARG A 143 -18.82 0.64 -5.35
N GLN A 144 -18.83 -0.46 -6.11
CA GLN A 144 -19.68 -1.61 -5.86
C GLN A 144 -19.22 -2.39 -4.61
N VAL A 145 -17.95 -2.82 -4.58
CA VAL A 145 -17.42 -3.71 -3.53
C VAL A 145 -17.54 -3.09 -2.14
N ILE A 146 -17.24 -1.79 -2.03
CA ILE A 146 -17.33 -1.09 -0.74
C ILE A 146 -18.78 -0.84 -0.35
N SER A 147 -19.67 -0.49 -1.31
CA SER A 147 -21.10 -0.35 -1.03
C SER A 147 -21.70 -1.65 -0.52
N ASP A 148 -21.40 -2.77 -1.18
CA ASP A 148 -21.90 -4.08 -0.79
C ASP A 148 -21.38 -4.49 0.59
N LEU A 149 -20.12 -4.16 0.91
CA LEU A 149 -19.57 -4.40 2.24
C LEU A 149 -20.26 -3.56 3.34
N ILE A 150 -20.61 -2.30 3.02
CA ILE A 150 -21.36 -1.43 3.95
C ILE A 150 -22.79 -1.97 4.16
N ILE A 151 -23.47 -2.39 3.08
CA ILE A 151 -24.80 -3.02 3.16
C ILE A 151 -24.74 -4.31 3.96
N TYR A 152 -23.71 -5.14 3.72
CA TYR A 152 -23.50 -6.39 4.44
C TYR A 152 -23.28 -6.16 5.95
N ALA A 153 -22.74 -5.00 6.33
CA ALA A 153 -22.61 -4.57 7.72
C ALA A 153 -23.89 -3.92 8.30
N ASP A 154 -25.03 -4.05 7.63
CA ASP A 154 -26.34 -3.48 8.01
C ASP A 154 -26.32 -1.93 8.11
N ARG A 155 -25.63 -1.28 7.16
CA ARG A 155 -25.53 0.19 7.08
C ARG A 155 -25.93 0.71 5.70
N ASP A 156 -26.35 1.98 5.66
CA ASP A 156 -26.70 2.68 4.42
C ASP A 156 -25.44 3.18 3.68
N PRO A 157 -25.19 2.76 2.42
CA PRO A 157 -24.03 3.21 1.64
C PRO A 157 -24.20 4.59 1.02
N LYS A 158 -25.35 5.26 1.17
CA LYS A 158 -25.67 6.52 0.48
C LYS A 158 -24.60 7.61 0.63
N ASP A 159 -24.13 7.87 1.85
CA ASP A 159 -23.14 8.91 2.09
C ASP A 159 -21.76 8.51 1.54
N TYR A 160 -21.39 7.23 1.63
CA TYR A 160 -20.21 6.69 0.97
C TYR A 160 -20.27 6.94 -0.55
N LEU A 161 -21.38 6.59 -1.21
CA LEU A 161 -21.58 6.79 -2.64
C LEU A 161 -21.47 8.28 -3.02
N LEU A 162 -22.10 9.16 -2.26
CA LEU A 162 -22.00 10.61 -2.48
C LEU A 162 -20.56 11.11 -2.43
N HIS A 163 -19.78 10.67 -1.43
CA HIS A 163 -18.38 11.09 -1.29
C HIS A 163 -17.45 10.42 -2.31
N TYR A 164 -17.77 9.19 -2.74
CA TYR A 164 -17.05 8.48 -3.79
C TYR A 164 -17.20 9.18 -5.14
N GLU A 165 -18.41 9.57 -5.55
CA GLU A 165 -18.60 10.31 -6.80
C GLU A 165 -17.88 11.65 -6.79
N ARG A 166 -17.91 12.38 -5.66
CA ARG A 166 -17.16 13.64 -5.52
C ARG A 166 -15.65 13.44 -5.67
N MET A 167 -15.10 12.31 -5.20
CA MET A 167 -13.70 11.97 -5.43
C MET A 167 -13.44 11.69 -6.91
N LEU A 168 -14.31 10.95 -7.59
CA LEU A 168 -14.14 10.69 -9.03
C LEU A 168 -14.20 11.99 -9.85
N GLU A 169 -15.14 12.90 -9.53
CA GLU A 169 -15.22 14.23 -10.13
C GLU A 169 -13.92 15.03 -9.89
N PHE A 170 -13.39 14.99 -8.67
CA PHE A 170 -12.11 15.64 -8.33
C PHE A 170 -10.95 15.08 -9.16
N LEU A 171 -10.86 13.75 -9.31
CA LEU A 171 -9.79 13.07 -10.03
C LEU A 171 -9.84 13.29 -11.56
N GLN A 172 -11.01 13.58 -12.12
CA GLN A 172 -11.17 13.86 -13.55
C GLN A 172 -10.71 15.26 -13.95
N ASP A 173 -10.63 16.20 -13.01
CA ASP A 173 -10.24 17.57 -13.28
C ASP A 173 -8.72 17.76 -13.14
N ALA A 174 -8.04 17.91 -14.28
CA ALA A 174 -6.59 18.09 -14.34
C ALA A 174 -6.07 19.30 -13.56
N ARG A 175 -6.92 20.29 -13.24
CA ARG A 175 -6.54 21.44 -12.39
C ARG A 175 -6.21 21.02 -10.95
N ASN A 176 -6.74 19.88 -10.52
CA ASN A 176 -6.52 19.34 -9.18
C ASN A 176 -5.22 18.55 -9.03
N HIS A 177 -4.57 18.17 -10.15
CA HIS A 177 -3.37 17.33 -10.13
C HIS A 177 -2.23 17.91 -9.29
N ASN A 178 -1.97 19.21 -9.37
CA ASN A 178 -0.89 19.84 -8.60
C ASN A 178 -1.15 19.79 -7.10
N ILE A 179 -2.40 20.01 -6.69
CA ILE A 179 -2.82 19.96 -5.28
C ILE A 179 -2.69 18.52 -4.76
N MET A 180 -3.20 17.56 -5.53
CA MET A 180 -3.12 16.14 -5.20
C MET A 180 -1.67 15.66 -5.11
N GLU A 181 -0.82 16.06 -6.06
CA GLU A 181 0.60 15.71 -6.06
C GLU A 181 1.33 16.25 -4.85
N GLU A 182 1.11 17.52 -4.51
CA GLU A 182 1.69 18.13 -3.32
C GLU A 182 1.29 17.37 -2.04
N GLU A 183 -0.01 17.10 -1.87
CA GLU A 183 -0.53 16.37 -0.71
C GLU A 183 0.06 14.96 -0.60
N LEU A 184 0.16 14.23 -1.71
CA LEU A 184 0.64 12.86 -1.72
C LEU A 184 2.16 12.77 -1.53
N ILE A 185 2.93 13.71 -2.10
CA ILE A 185 4.37 13.82 -1.85
C ILE A 185 4.65 14.07 -0.37
N GLY A 186 3.85 14.94 0.29
CA GLY A 186 3.93 15.15 1.74
C GLY A 186 3.79 13.84 2.52
N ARG A 187 2.90 12.96 2.04
CA ARG A 187 2.68 11.60 2.59
C ARG A 187 3.69 10.54 2.13
N GLY A 188 4.76 10.95 1.46
CA GLY A 188 5.83 10.08 1.02
C GLY A 188 5.50 9.24 -0.22
N VAL A 189 4.34 9.45 -0.85
CA VAL A 189 4.00 8.81 -2.13
C VAL A 189 4.97 9.29 -3.19
N LYS A 190 5.59 8.34 -3.89
CA LYS A 190 6.72 8.64 -4.78
C LYS A 190 6.32 8.90 -6.23
N CYS A 191 5.21 8.31 -6.67
CA CYS A 191 4.71 8.45 -8.03
C CYS A 191 3.21 8.67 -8.02
N MET A 192 2.72 9.55 -8.89
CA MET A 192 1.28 9.76 -9.10
C MET A 192 0.69 8.64 -9.96
N ASN A 193 0.59 7.45 -9.38
CA ASN A 193 0.12 6.24 -10.05
C ASN A 193 -0.86 5.48 -9.16
N PHE A 194 -1.77 4.74 -9.78
CA PHE A 194 -2.76 3.93 -9.09
C PHE A 194 -2.14 2.94 -8.10
N TYR A 195 -1.03 2.29 -8.46
CA TYR A 195 -0.34 1.39 -7.54
C TYR A 195 0.15 2.13 -6.29
N ASP A 196 0.86 3.24 -6.48
CA ASP A 196 1.42 4.01 -5.38
C ASP A 196 0.36 4.62 -4.46
N VAL A 197 -0.74 5.14 -5.03
CA VAL A 197 -1.77 5.85 -4.27
C VAL A 197 -2.79 4.88 -3.66
N LEU A 198 -3.41 4.01 -4.47
CA LEU A 198 -4.46 3.14 -3.96
C LEU A 198 -3.89 1.90 -3.27
N ILE A 199 -2.95 1.21 -3.92
CA ILE A 199 -2.46 -0.07 -3.40
C ILE A 199 -1.50 0.16 -2.24
N ASP A 200 -0.38 0.83 -2.49
CA ASP A 200 0.69 0.97 -1.49
C ASP A 200 0.32 1.94 -0.37
N PHE A 201 -0.09 3.16 -0.71
CA PHE A 201 -0.49 4.12 0.30
C PHE A 201 -1.79 3.69 0.96
N ILE A 202 -2.93 3.65 0.27
CA ILE A 202 -4.23 3.47 0.93
C ILE A 202 -4.45 2.05 1.48
N LEU A 203 -4.42 1.02 0.63
CA LEU A 203 -4.87 -0.32 1.01
C LEU A 203 -3.89 -1.04 1.94
N LEU A 204 -2.59 -1.05 1.59
CA LEU A 204 -1.58 -1.76 2.39
C LEU A 204 -1.38 -1.11 3.76
N ASP A 205 -1.35 0.22 3.87
CA ASP A 205 -1.29 0.87 5.20
C ASP A 205 -2.57 0.62 6.00
N ALA A 206 -3.75 0.63 5.37
CA ALA A 206 -5.00 0.33 6.06
C ALA A 206 -5.04 -1.11 6.62
N PHE A 207 -4.51 -2.09 5.90
CA PHE A 207 -4.43 -3.47 6.41
C PHE A 207 -3.39 -3.62 7.54
N GLU A 208 -2.25 -2.96 7.45
CA GLU A 208 -1.28 -2.96 8.56
C GLU A 208 -1.86 -2.29 9.81
N ASP A 209 -2.58 -1.18 9.66
CA ASP A 209 -3.26 -0.48 10.75
C ASP A 209 -4.27 -1.37 11.48
N VAL A 210 -4.97 -2.21 10.72
CA VAL A 210 -5.92 -3.18 11.26
C VAL A 210 -5.20 -4.29 12.03
N GLU A 211 -4.06 -4.78 11.55
CA GLU A 211 -3.27 -5.81 12.23
C GLU A 211 -2.61 -5.29 13.52
N LYS A 212 -2.30 -4.00 13.54
CA LYS A 212 -1.66 -3.31 14.67
C LYS A 212 -2.56 -2.16 15.16
N PRO A 213 -3.74 -2.45 15.73
CA PRO A 213 -4.68 -1.41 16.12
C PRO A 213 -4.09 -0.52 17.22
N LEU A 214 -4.42 0.77 17.17
CA LEU A 214 -3.99 1.73 18.19
C LEU A 214 -4.39 1.27 19.60
N PRO A 215 -3.59 1.58 20.64
CA PRO A 215 -3.88 1.16 22.02
C PRO A 215 -5.30 1.48 22.52
N PRO A 216 -5.93 2.64 22.22
CA PRO A 216 -7.30 2.93 22.64
C PRO A 216 -8.34 2.03 21.94
N ILE A 217 -8.19 1.81 20.63
CA ILE A 217 -9.06 0.92 19.85
C ILE A 217 -8.92 -0.51 20.39
N LYS A 218 -7.68 -0.95 20.64
CA LYS A 218 -7.37 -2.24 21.24
C LYS A 218 -8.02 -2.41 22.62
N ALA A 219 -7.98 -1.38 23.47
CA ALA A 219 -8.58 -1.40 24.80
C ALA A 219 -10.11 -1.52 24.74
N ILE A 220 -10.77 -0.81 23.81
CA ILE A 220 -12.23 -0.90 23.59
C ILE A 220 -12.61 -2.31 23.13
N VAL A 221 -11.91 -2.82 22.12
CA VAL A 221 -12.15 -4.14 21.52
C VAL A 221 -12.01 -5.26 22.55
N GLN A 222 -10.95 -5.20 23.38
CA GLN A 222 -10.65 -6.24 24.37
C GLN A 222 -11.52 -6.17 25.64
N ASN A 223 -12.32 -5.12 25.81
CA ASN A 223 -13.17 -4.98 26.98
C ASN A 223 -14.42 -5.87 26.89
N ARG A 224 -14.32 -7.07 27.49
CA ARG A 224 -15.41 -8.08 27.51
C ARG A 224 -16.62 -7.69 28.36
N TRP A 225 -16.51 -6.67 29.20
CA TRP A 225 -17.60 -6.21 30.06
C TRP A 225 -18.57 -5.28 29.33
N VAL A 226 -18.26 -4.92 28.09
CA VAL A 226 -18.99 -3.95 27.29
C VAL A 226 -19.69 -4.66 26.13
N SER A 227 -20.95 -4.30 25.86
CA SER A 227 -21.73 -4.90 24.78
C SER A 227 -21.06 -4.71 23.42
N ALA A 228 -21.33 -5.61 22.48
CA ALA A 228 -20.80 -5.49 21.12
C ALA A 228 -21.25 -4.18 20.45
N SER A 229 -22.53 -3.83 20.57
CA SER A 229 -23.09 -2.57 20.04
C SER A 229 -22.43 -1.30 20.60
N PHE A 230 -22.07 -1.31 21.89
CA PHE A 230 -21.34 -0.19 22.47
C PHE A 230 -19.91 -0.11 21.95
N ARG A 231 -19.20 -1.25 21.84
CA ARG A 231 -17.82 -1.28 21.29
C ARG A 231 -17.81 -0.78 19.84
N GLU A 232 -18.79 -1.18 19.05
CA GLU A 232 -18.96 -0.71 17.67
C GLU A 232 -19.16 0.81 17.61
N THR A 233 -20.05 1.35 18.45
CA THR A 233 -20.30 2.80 18.55
C THR A 233 -19.05 3.56 18.99
N ALA A 234 -18.31 3.01 19.96
CA ALA A 234 -17.08 3.60 20.48
C ALA A 234 -15.96 3.61 19.42
N ILE A 235 -15.81 2.54 18.63
CA ILE A 235 -14.89 2.50 17.49
C ILE A 235 -15.28 3.56 16.45
N GLY A 236 -16.55 3.65 16.08
CA GLY A 236 -17.03 4.67 15.16
C GLY A 236 -16.72 6.09 15.64
N THR A 237 -16.91 6.35 16.94
CA THR A 237 -16.63 7.66 17.55
C THR A 237 -15.13 7.98 17.57
N ALA A 238 -14.28 6.99 17.87
CA ALA A 238 -12.83 7.15 17.87
C ALA A 238 -12.29 7.44 16.46
N VAL A 239 -12.78 6.71 15.46
CA VAL A 239 -12.43 6.93 14.04
C VAL A 239 -12.88 8.32 13.59
N TRP A 240 -14.12 8.70 13.89
CA TRP A 240 -14.64 10.02 13.55
C TRP A 240 -13.82 11.15 14.16
N SER A 241 -13.49 11.04 15.46
CA SER A 241 -12.67 12.04 16.16
C SER A 241 -11.29 12.18 15.53
N ALA A 242 -10.64 11.07 15.17
CA ALA A 242 -9.34 11.08 14.50
C ALA A 242 -9.42 11.76 13.12
N LEU A 243 -10.40 11.40 12.29
CA LEU A 243 -10.58 12.00 10.96
C LEU A 243 -10.95 13.49 11.05
N ALA A 244 -11.80 13.88 11.99
CA ALA A 244 -12.16 15.27 12.22
C ALA A 244 -10.94 16.12 12.62
N GLY A 245 -10.05 15.59 13.47
CA GLY A 245 -8.78 16.20 13.81
C GLY A 245 -7.89 16.41 12.58
N LYS A 246 -7.72 15.36 11.76
CA LYS A 246 -6.90 15.44 10.54
C LYS A 246 -7.46 16.45 9.53
N ARG A 247 -8.78 16.49 9.33
CA ARG A 247 -9.44 17.41 8.40
C ARG A 247 -9.17 18.88 8.74
N ARG A 248 -9.05 19.22 10.03
CA ARG A 248 -8.70 20.58 10.49
C ARG A 248 -7.25 20.98 10.19
N MET A 249 -6.38 20.01 9.98
CA MET A 249 -4.95 20.23 9.70
C MET A 249 -4.62 20.19 8.21
N LEU A 250 -5.62 19.97 7.34
CA LEU A 250 -5.39 19.94 5.90
C LEU A 250 -5.06 21.35 5.39
N LYS A 251 -4.02 21.42 4.55
CA LYS A 251 -3.69 22.63 3.80
C LYS A 251 -4.80 22.99 2.82
N TYR A 252 -5.42 21.97 2.19
CA TYR A 252 -6.47 22.12 1.21
C TYR A 252 -7.77 21.48 1.72
N ASP A 253 -8.79 22.28 1.97
CA ASP A 253 -10.10 21.85 2.47
C ASP A 253 -10.94 21.08 1.42
N ARG A 254 -10.54 21.18 0.15
CA ARG A 254 -11.10 20.46 -1.01
C ARG A 254 -10.01 19.71 -1.79
N GLY A 255 -8.90 19.37 -1.14
CA GLY A 255 -7.84 18.55 -1.72
C GLY A 255 -8.21 17.05 -1.80
N PHE A 256 -7.30 16.25 -2.36
CA PHE A 256 -7.44 14.80 -2.44
C PHE A 256 -7.67 14.20 -1.06
N LEU A 257 -6.89 14.64 -0.06
CA LEU A 257 -7.01 14.13 1.31
C LEU A 257 -8.33 14.49 1.98
N ALA A 258 -8.92 15.64 1.65
CA ALA A 258 -10.24 16.02 2.17
C ALA A 258 -11.32 15.08 1.63
N HIS A 259 -11.30 14.79 0.32
CA HIS A 259 -12.19 13.80 -0.31
C HIS A 259 -11.95 12.39 0.26
N PHE A 260 -10.70 11.99 0.41
CA PHE A 260 -10.33 10.69 0.98
C PHE A 260 -10.87 10.54 2.40
N TYR A 261 -10.67 11.53 3.28
CA TYR A 261 -11.17 11.47 4.65
C TYR A 261 -12.70 11.48 4.75
N ALA A 262 -13.40 12.10 3.79
CA ALA A 262 -14.85 12.03 3.73
C ALA A 262 -15.34 10.60 3.39
N ILE A 263 -14.68 9.91 2.45
CA ILE A 263 -14.94 8.50 2.15
C ILE A 263 -14.62 7.63 3.37
N SER A 264 -13.43 7.83 3.95
CA SER A 264 -12.94 7.11 5.13
C SER A 264 -13.89 7.14 6.33
N GLU A 265 -14.62 8.24 6.51
CA GLU A 265 -15.59 8.42 7.60
C GLU A 265 -16.69 7.35 7.60
N HIS A 266 -17.03 6.82 6.42
CA HIS A 266 -18.05 5.78 6.26
C HIS A 266 -17.45 4.38 6.15
N VAL A 267 -16.28 4.25 5.53
CA VAL A 267 -15.66 2.94 5.26
C VAL A 267 -14.90 2.40 6.47
N ILE A 268 -14.10 3.23 7.15
CA ILE A 268 -13.22 2.77 8.23
C ILE A 268 -14.01 2.19 9.41
N PRO A 269 -15.11 2.78 9.89
CA PRO A 269 -15.87 2.18 10.99
C PRO A 269 -16.34 0.76 10.67
N VAL A 270 -16.79 0.52 9.43
CA VAL A 270 -17.21 -0.81 8.96
C VAL A 270 -16.03 -1.77 8.95
N LEU A 271 -14.89 -1.37 8.37
CA LEU A 271 -13.71 -2.22 8.33
C LEU A 271 -13.13 -2.47 9.72
N ALA A 272 -13.00 -1.45 10.56
CA ALA A 272 -12.47 -1.56 11.91
C ALA A 272 -13.34 -2.50 12.76
N TRP A 273 -14.66 -2.38 12.67
CA TRP A 273 -15.57 -3.32 13.32
C TRP A 273 -15.52 -4.71 12.70
N GLY A 274 -15.45 -4.80 11.37
CA GLY A 274 -15.31 -6.08 10.68
C GLY A 274 -14.06 -6.83 11.11
N PHE A 275 -12.89 -6.20 11.16
CA PHE A 275 -11.66 -6.89 11.52
C PHE A 275 -11.49 -7.11 13.03
N LEU A 276 -11.88 -6.13 13.86
CA LEU A 276 -11.58 -6.12 15.29
C LEU A 276 -12.78 -6.45 16.18
N GLY A 277 -13.99 -6.47 15.63
CA GLY A 277 -15.22 -6.71 16.36
C GLY A 277 -15.36 -8.14 16.86
N SER A 278 -16.55 -8.46 17.36
CA SER A 278 -16.87 -9.83 17.76
C SER A 278 -16.78 -10.80 16.59
N GLU A 279 -16.50 -12.08 16.89
CA GLU A 279 -16.59 -13.16 15.90
C GLU A 279 -17.98 -13.15 15.23
N GLY A 280 -18.00 -13.32 13.91
CA GLY A 280 -19.22 -13.27 13.12
C GLY A 280 -18.95 -13.28 11.62
N SER A 281 -20.03 -13.33 10.84
CA SER A 281 -19.96 -13.40 9.37
C SER A 281 -19.26 -12.17 8.77
N LEU A 282 -19.57 -10.96 9.27
CA LEU A 282 -18.88 -9.71 8.88
C LEU A 282 -17.37 -9.80 9.06
N ARG A 283 -16.90 -10.36 10.18
CA ARG A 283 -15.47 -10.51 10.43
C ARG A 283 -14.81 -11.47 9.45
N SER A 284 -15.43 -12.62 9.22
CA SER A 284 -14.95 -13.58 8.23
C SER A 284 -14.90 -12.98 6.82
N THR A 285 -15.89 -12.15 6.48
CA THR A 285 -16.02 -11.52 5.17
C THR A 285 -15.02 -10.38 4.97
N CYS A 286 -14.76 -9.56 6.00
CA CYS A 286 -13.67 -8.57 5.95
C CYS A 286 -12.29 -9.22 5.81
N HIS A 287 -12.02 -10.31 6.53
CA HIS A 287 -10.78 -11.07 6.35
C HIS A 287 -10.68 -11.68 4.95
N TYR A 288 -11.77 -12.27 4.44
CA TYR A 288 -11.79 -12.79 3.07
C TYR A 288 -11.53 -11.68 2.03
N PHE A 289 -12.15 -10.51 2.18
CA PHE A 289 -11.88 -9.35 1.33
C PHE A 289 -10.41 -8.96 1.33
N ARG A 290 -9.80 -8.81 2.51
CA ARG A 290 -8.36 -8.53 2.65
C ARG A 290 -7.54 -9.61 1.94
N ASP A 291 -7.84 -10.87 2.19
CA ASP A 291 -7.08 -11.98 1.64
C ASP A 291 -7.19 -12.01 0.10
N GLN A 292 -8.35 -11.69 -0.49
CA GLN A 292 -8.48 -11.51 -1.94
C GLN A 292 -7.62 -10.37 -2.48
N VAL A 293 -7.50 -9.24 -1.76
CA VAL A 293 -6.60 -8.14 -2.17
C VAL A 293 -5.14 -8.56 -2.07
N ILE A 294 -4.72 -9.24 -0.98
CA ILE A 294 -3.35 -9.71 -0.84
C ILE A 294 -3.01 -10.77 -1.90
N GLU A 295 -3.92 -11.70 -2.17
CA GLU A 295 -3.74 -12.71 -3.22
C GLU A 295 -3.67 -12.09 -4.61
N PHE A 296 -4.46 -11.04 -4.90
CA PHE A 296 -4.33 -10.26 -6.12
C PHE A 296 -2.92 -9.70 -6.27
N LEU A 297 -2.36 -9.09 -5.22
CA LEU A 297 -1.00 -8.56 -5.24
C LEU A 297 0.03 -9.65 -5.45
N ILE A 298 -0.08 -10.78 -4.77
CA ILE A 298 0.81 -11.93 -4.99
C ILE A 298 0.76 -12.38 -6.46
N ASP A 299 -0.43 -12.48 -7.05
CA ASP A 299 -0.59 -12.97 -8.43
C ASP A 299 -0.04 -11.98 -9.47
N ILE A 300 -0.28 -10.67 -9.34
CA ILE A 300 0.25 -9.69 -10.30
C ILE A 300 1.77 -9.52 -10.19
N PHE A 301 2.38 -9.94 -9.08
CA PHE A 301 3.84 -10.03 -8.96
C PHE A 301 4.40 -11.38 -9.43
N ASN A 302 3.58 -12.38 -9.73
CA ASN A 302 4.04 -13.72 -10.06
C ASN A 302 4.25 -13.92 -11.57
N PHE A 303 5.48 -14.26 -11.98
CA PHE A 303 5.85 -14.51 -13.39
C PHE A 303 5.10 -15.70 -14.04
N PHE A 304 4.56 -16.62 -13.24
CA PHE A 304 3.75 -17.74 -13.73
C PHE A 304 2.27 -17.38 -13.90
N LYS A 305 1.84 -16.23 -13.37
CA LYS A 305 0.45 -15.75 -13.40
C LYS A 305 0.24 -14.63 -14.39
N VAL A 306 1.20 -13.71 -14.49
CA VAL A 306 1.12 -12.55 -15.37
C VAL A 306 2.39 -12.40 -16.21
N ARG A 307 2.24 -11.83 -17.40
CA ARG A 307 3.31 -11.68 -18.38
C ARG A 307 3.90 -10.28 -18.32
N TYR A 308 5.16 -10.21 -17.91
CA TYR A 308 6.03 -9.03 -17.99
C TYR A 308 6.77 -8.97 -19.35
N THR A 309 6.12 -9.39 -20.43
CA THR A 309 6.64 -9.37 -21.81
C THR A 309 6.52 -7.99 -22.42
N THR A 310 5.34 -7.38 -22.32
CA THR A 310 5.02 -6.03 -22.81
C THR A 310 4.08 -5.32 -21.83
N VAL A 311 3.95 -4.00 -21.95
CA VAL A 311 3.00 -3.23 -21.12
C VAL A 311 1.56 -3.66 -21.40
N ASP A 312 1.22 -3.96 -22.66
CA ASP A 312 -0.12 -4.42 -23.05
C ASP A 312 -0.46 -5.79 -22.46
N ASP A 313 0.48 -6.74 -22.49
CA ASP A 313 0.29 -8.07 -21.90
C ASP A 313 0.07 -7.97 -20.38
N LEU A 314 0.92 -7.21 -19.69
CA LEU A 314 0.83 -7.03 -18.24
C LEU A 314 -0.47 -6.32 -17.84
N ALA A 315 -0.86 -5.28 -18.58
CA ALA A 315 -2.13 -4.58 -18.35
C ALA A 315 -3.34 -5.52 -18.52
N ALA A 316 -3.36 -6.33 -19.58
CA ALA A 316 -4.43 -7.30 -19.81
C ALA A 316 -4.49 -8.35 -18.69
N ASP A 317 -3.34 -8.86 -18.25
CA ASP A 317 -3.27 -9.87 -17.20
C ASP A 317 -3.67 -9.30 -15.83
N ILE A 318 -3.25 -8.07 -15.48
CA ILE A 318 -3.70 -7.36 -14.26
C ILE A 318 -5.22 -7.22 -14.27
N LEU A 319 -5.81 -6.77 -15.38
CA LEU A 319 -7.27 -6.58 -15.47
C LEU A 319 -8.01 -7.92 -15.34
N ARG A 320 -7.46 -9.00 -15.88
CA ARG A 320 -8.00 -10.36 -15.76
C ARG A 320 -7.96 -10.84 -14.31
N GLU A 321 -6.84 -10.69 -13.62
CA GLU A 321 -6.73 -11.05 -12.20
C GLU A 321 -7.65 -10.18 -11.33
N MET A 322 -7.76 -8.88 -11.62
CA MET A 322 -8.67 -7.99 -10.90
C MET A 322 -10.14 -8.44 -11.02
N LYS A 323 -10.59 -8.81 -12.23
CA LYS A 323 -11.93 -9.34 -12.47
C LYS A 323 -12.21 -10.60 -11.67
N LEU A 324 -11.29 -11.56 -11.69
CA LEU A 324 -11.39 -12.80 -10.92
C LEU A 324 -11.61 -12.54 -9.43
N ARG A 325 -10.86 -11.58 -8.88
CA ARG A 325 -10.90 -11.25 -7.44
C ARG A 325 -12.20 -10.56 -7.06
N VAL A 326 -12.70 -9.69 -7.93
CA VAL A 326 -14.00 -9.04 -7.74
C VAL A 326 -15.14 -10.06 -7.80
N ASP A 327 -15.10 -10.99 -8.74
CA ASP A 327 -16.11 -12.07 -8.84
C ASP A 327 -16.12 -12.92 -7.56
N ASN A 328 -14.95 -13.28 -7.03
CA ASN A 328 -14.81 -14.00 -5.77
C ASN A 328 -15.42 -13.23 -4.58
N ILE A 329 -15.12 -11.94 -4.46
CA ILE A 329 -15.66 -11.07 -3.40
C ILE A 329 -17.18 -10.97 -3.51
N ASN A 330 -17.71 -10.75 -4.72
CA ASN A 330 -19.14 -10.63 -4.94
C ASN A 330 -19.88 -11.93 -4.61
N GLN A 331 -19.31 -13.08 -4.97
CA GLN A 331 -19.86 -14.38 -4.58
C GLN A 331 -19.91 -14.53 -3.07
N ARG A 332 -18.84 -14.17 -2.35
CA ARG A 332 -18.80 -14.22 -0.87
C ARG A 332 -19.91 -13.35 -0.25
N LEU A 333 -20.06 -12.11 -0.72
CA LEU A 333 -21.07 -11.18 -0.21
C LEU A 333 -22.50 -11.63 -0.51
N SER A 334 -22.72 -12.31 -1.65
CA SER A 334 -24.04 -12.85 -2.01
C SER A 334 -24.47 -14.10 -1.22
N LEU A 335 -23.52 -14.96 -0.84
CA LEU A 335 -23.80 -16.26 -0.20
C LEU A 335 -24.12 -16.15 1.29
N GLU A 336 -23.65 -15.10 1.96
CA GLU A 336 -23.87 -14.90 3.41
C GLU A 336 -24.87 -13.77 3.72
N GLY A 337 -25.49 -13.18 2.70
CA GLY A 337 -26.55 -12.18 2.82
C GLY A 337 -27.98 -12.75 2.83
N CYS A 338 -28.13 -14.09 2.94
CA CYS A 338 -29.40 -14.82 3.00
C CYS A 338 -29.62 -15.47 4.36
#